data_AF-A0A6G7XHL0-F1
#
_entry.id   AF-A0A6G7XHL0-F1
#
_cell.length_a   1.000
_cell.length_b   1.000
_cell.length_c   1.000
_cell.angle_alpha   90.00
_cell.angle_beta   90.00
_cell.angle_gamma   90.00
#
_symmetry.space_group_name_H-M   'P 1'
#
loop_
_entity.id
_entity.type
_entity.pdbx_description
1 polymer ?
#
loop_
_entity_poly.entity_id
_entity_poly.type
_entity_poly.pdbx_seq_one_letter_code
_entity_poly.pdbx_strand_id
1 'polypeptide(L)'
;MAVVEVIRTHVPSGDPVSETTVFEVAQDKWWSTEPDAVVRRIRSMRPSRTVNSCVYSFESPEHGSGWIRVSIDGSVAGVIYREQMDEKVQMLEIERVLGRKEPGAIADMPVWMYSTRLNARNPYIQFGLGIIPAYVGWRAIAEVLGGTYSDAFNKIGFFVLGLLLIGAGVALWQLGVRRFRWWHRARAVVKRRGDKMPSYLRAFE
;
A
#
# COMPACT_ATOMS: atom_id res chain seq x y z
N MET A 1 -13.91 -12.12 10.28
CA MET A 1 -12.94 -12.01 11.38
C MET A 1 -11.80 -12.95 11.05
N ALA A 2 -10.54 -12.53 11.24
CA ALA A 2 -9.39 -13.38 10.99
C ALA A 2 -8.79 -13.87 12.31
N VAL A 3 -8.42 -15.15 12.37
CA VAL A 3 -7.69 -15.73 13.51
C VAL A 3 -6.23 -15.86 13.13
N VAL A 4 -5.34 -15.34 13.96
CA VAL A 4 -3.89 -15.41 13.73
C VAL A 4 -3.28 -16.26 14.83
N GLU A 5 -2.59 -17.31 14.42
CA GLU A 5 -1.83 -18.22 15.28
C GLU A 5 -0.33 -17.98 15.03
N VAL A 6 0.38 -17.55 16.06
CA VAL A 6 1.83 -17.34 16.03
C VAL A 6 2.49 -18.46 16.82
N ILE A 7 3.24 -19.31 16.13
CA ILE A 7 3.98 -20.44 16.70
C ILE A 7 5.44 -20.04 16.74
N ARG A 8 5.95 -19.66 17.90
CA ARG A 8 7.36 -19.30 18.11
C ARG A 8 8.16 -20.57 18.43
N THR A 9 9.23 -20.77 17.67
CA THR A 9 10.15 -21.91 17.82
C THR A 9 11.46 -21.54 18.53
N HIS A 10 11.86 -20.28 18.45
CA HIS A 10 13.05 -19.78 19.15
C HIS A 10 12.77 -18.37 19.67
N VAL A 11 13.32 -18.05 20.85
CA VAL A 11 13.33 -16.68 21.40
C VAL A 11 14.46 -15.85 20.78
N PRO A 12 14.49 -14.52 20.96
CA PRO A 12 15.57 -13.65 20.46
C PRO A 12 17.00 -14.08 20.78
N SER A 13 17.23 -14.74 21.92
CA SER A 13 18.54 -15.28 22.30
C SER A 13 18.99 -16.48 21.45
N GLY A 14 18.08 -17.07 20.68
CA GLY A 14 18.32 -18.30 19.91
C GLY A 14 17.95 -19.58 20.66
N ASP A 15 17.50 -19.48 21.91
CA ASP A 15 17.07 -20.67 22.67
C ASP A 15 15.76 -21.23 22.11
N PRO A 16 15.63 -22.56 21.99
CA PRO A 16 14.41 -23.18 21.50
C PRO A 16 13.26 -22.96 22.50
N VAL A 17 12.09 -22.63 21.97
CA VAL A 17 10.84 -22.48 22.73
C VAL A 17 9.69 -23.06 21.91
N SER A 18 8.62 -23.51 22.57
CA SER A 18 7.38 -23.89 21.89
C SER A 18 6.24 -23.09 22.48
N GLU A 19 6.06 -21.88 21.98
CA GLU A 19 5.03 -20.95 22.44
C GLU A 19 4.05 -20.67 21.30
N THR A 20 2.75 -20.91 21.56
CA THR A 20 1.69 -20.59 20.60
C THR A 20 0.85 -19.45 21.15
N THR A 21 0.80 -18.34 20.43
CA THR A 21 -0.07 -17.21 20.73
C THR A 21 -1.18 -17.14 19.70
N VAL A 22 -2.43 -17.21 20.13
CA VAL A 22 -3.60 -17.06 19.26
C VAL A 22 -4.27 -15.74 19.58
N PHE A 23 -4.59 -14.97 18.55
CA PHE A 23 -5.38 -13.75 18.71
C PHE A 23 -6.33 -13.55 17.53
N GLU A 24 -7.49 -13.01 17.84
CA GLU A 24 -8.48 -12.62 16.86
C GLU A 24 -8.18 -11.20 16.38
N VAL A 25 -8.22 -11.01 15.07
CA VAL A 25 -8.04 -9.72 14.43
C VAL A 25 -9.35 -9.35 13.75
N ALA A 26 -10.01 -8.35 14.32
CA ALA A 26 -11.16 -7.71 13.72
C ALA A 26 -10.70 -6.52 12.87
N GLN A 27 -11.55 -6.14 11.92
CA GLN A 27 -11.38 -4.91 11.17
C GLN A 27 -11.60 -3.70 12.08
N ASP A 28 -10.57 -2.90 12.33
CA ASP A 28 -10.67 -1.72 13.22
C ASP A 28 -11.51 -0.58 12.64
N LYS A 29 -11.56 -0.47 11.30
CA LYS A 29 -12.17 0.67 10.59
C LYS A 29 -12.92 0.20 9.36
N TRP A 30 -14.09 0.79 9.10
CA TRP A 30 -14.95 0.41 7.95
C TRP A 30 -14.25 0.47 6.59
N TRP A 31 -13.21 1.30 6.47
CA TRP A 31 -12.42 1.45 5.25
C TRP A 31 -11.17 0.57 5.17
N SER A 32 -10.81 -0.22 6.18
CA SER A 32 -9.65 -1.13 6.14
C SER A 32 -10.07 -2.58 5.94
N THR A 33 -9.24 -3.42 5.31
CA THR A 33 -9.56 -4.85 5.14
C THR A 33 -8.99 -5.73 6.27
N GLU A 34 -9.51 -6.95 6.45
CA GLU A 34 -8.96 -7.89 7.44
C GLU A 34 -7.47 -8.20 7.20
N PRO A 35 -7.01 -8.45 5.95
CA PRO A 35 -5.58 -8.63 5.68
C PRO A 35 -4.74 -7.41 6.09
N ASP A 36 -5.29 -6.19 5.99
CA ASP A 36 -4.61 -4.96 6.43
C ASP A 36 -4.46 -4.87 7.94
N ALA A 37 -5.47 -5.32 8.69
CA ALA A 37 -5.40 -5.38 10.15
C ALA A 37 -4.39 -6.44 10.60
N VAL A 38 -4.43 -7.63 9.99
CA VAL A 38 -3.47 -8.72 10.27
C VAL A 38 -2.04 -8.27 9.97
N VAL A 39 -1.80 -7.71 8.78
CA VAL A 39 -0.46 -7.25 8.35
C VAL A 39 0.08 -6.17 9.26
N ARG A 40 -0.74 -5.21 9.70
CA ARG A 40 -0.31 -4.20 10.68
C ARG A 40 0.19 -4.85 11.98
N ARG A 41 -0.46 -5.92 12.41
CA ARG A 41 -0.10 -6.64 13.64
C ARG A 41 1.18 -7.46 13.50
N ILE A 42 1.37 -8.14 12.36
CA ILE A 42 2.52 -9.05 12.16
C ILE A 42 3.74 -8.38 11.52
N ARG A 43 3.66 -7.13 11.06
CA ARG A 43 4.73 -6.46 10.30
C ARG A 43 6.08 -6.44 11.04
N SER A 44 6.08 -6.23 12.35
CA SER A 44 7.30 -6.18 13.18
C SER A 44 8.05 -7.51 13.20
N MET A 45 7.33 -8.63 13.07
CA MET A 45 7.90 -9.99 13.08
C MET A 45 8.66 -10.32 11.79
N ARG A 46 8.58 -9.47 10.75
CA ARG A 46 9.21 -9.69 9.44
C ARG A 46 8.76 -11.02 8.78
N PRO A 47 7.45 -11.22 8.56
CA PRO A 47 6.94 -12.44 7.94
C PRO A 47 7.51 -12.61 6.53
N SER A 48 7.69 -13.87 6.12
CA SER A 48 8.11 -14.30 4.79
C SER A 48 7.23 -15.47 4.35
N ARG A 49 6.88 -15.51 3.08
CA ARG A 49 5.98 -16.51 2.50
C ARG A 49 6.59 -17.90 2.54
N THR A 50 5.70 -18.88 2.60
CA THR A 50 6.03 -20.30 2.50
C THR A 50 5.31 -20.89 1.29
N VAL A 51 5.48 -22.19 1.06
CA VAL A 51 4.76 -22.90 -0.01
C VAL A 51 3.24 -22.91 0.26
N ASN A 52 2.83 -22.85 1.53
CA ASN A 52 1.43 -22.89 1.92
C ASN A 52 0.87 -21.47 2.06
N SER A 53 -0.23 -21.19 1.35
CA SER A 53 -0.98 -19.93 1.49
C SER A 53 -1.40 -19.72 2.94
N CYS A 54 -1.35 -18.47 3.39
CA CYS A 54 -1.70 -18.07 4.77
C CYS A 54 -0.84 -18.72 5.87
N VAL A 55 0.29 -19.34 5.51
CA VAL A 55 1.31 -19.79 6.45
C VAL A 55 2.61 -19.07 6.10
N TYR A 56 3.14 -18.35 7.08
CA TYR A 56 4.32 -17.50 6.91
C TYR A 56 5.39 -17.93 7.90
N SER A 57 6.65 -17.94 7.47
CA SER A 57 7.78 -18.02 8.40
C SER A 57 8.10 -16.62 8.89
N PHE A 58 8.72 -16.49 10.06
CA PHE A 58 9.23 -15.21 10.52
C PHE A 58 10.57 -15.38 11.21
N GLU A 59 11.41 -14.37 11.07
CA GLU A 59 12.71 -14.28 11.71
C GLU A 59 12.97 -12.80 12.03
N SER A 60 12.99 -12.48 13.32
CA SER A 60 13.09 -11.11 13.81
C SER A 60 13.99 -11.05 15.04
N PRO A 61 14.97 -10.13 15.09
CA PRO A 61 15.82 -9.94 16.26
C PRO A 61 15.02 -9.70 17.56
N GLU A 62 13.86 -9.06 17.46
CA GLU A 62 13.02 -8.73 18.64
C GLU A 62 12.03 -9.84 19.02
N HIS A 63 11.68 -10.74 18.10
CA HIS A 63 10.56 -11.67 18.27
C HIS A 63 11.00 -13.15 18.19
N GLY A 64 12.27 -13.40 17.87
CA GLY A 64 12.80 -14.73 17.59
C GLY A 64 12.40 -15.23 16.21
N SER A 65 12.25 -16.55 16.08
CA SER A 65 11.86 -17.20 14.83
C SER A 65 10.67 -18.13 15.02
N GLY A 66 9.92 -18.37 13.95
CA GLY A 66 8.81 -19.31 13.99
C GLY A 66 7.90 -19.22 12.77
N TRP A 67 6.62 -19.54 12.98
CA TRP A 67 5.58 -19.58 11.97
C TRP A 67 4.38 -18.74 12.38
N ILE A 68 3.69 -18.15 11.39
CA ILE A 68 2.43 -17.44 11.53
C ILE A 68 1.43 -18.12 10.63
N ARG A 69 0.37 -18.69 11.19
CA ARG A 69 -0.77 -19.21 10.45
C ARG A 69 -1.93 -18.23 10.56
N VAL A 70 -2.51 -17.87 9.43
CA VAL A 70 -3.65 -16.97 9.35
C VAL A 70 -4.86 -17.75 8.84
N SER A 71 -5.90 -17.79 9.66
CA SER A 71 -7.17 -18.41 9.32
C SER A 71 -8.18 -17.31 9.01
N ILE A 72 -8.50 -17.17 7.73
CA ILE A 72 -9.56 -16.30 7.24
C ILE A 72 -10.74 -17.20 6.86
N ASP A 73 -11.96 -16.75 7.18
CA ASP A 73 -13.21 -17.44 6.87
C ASP A 73 -13.27 -17.93 5.41
N GLY A 74 -13.98 -19.01 5.15
CA GLY A 74 -14.09 -19.67 3.84
C GLY A 74 -15.12 -19.04 2.89
N SER A 75 -15.75 -17.94 3.28
CA SER A 75 -16.68 -17.21 2.42
C SER A 75 -16.01 -16.69 1.13
N VAL A 76 -16.80 -16.33 0.11
CA VAL A 76 -16.28 -15.79 -1.17
C VAL A 76 -15.37 -14.58 -0.93
N ALA A 77 -15.74 -13.69 0.01
CA ALA A 77 -14.89 -12.59 0.44
C ALA A 77 -13.60 -13.08 1.13
N GLY A 78 -13.70 -14.17 1.91
CA GLY A 78 -12.56 -14.81 2.57
C GLY A 78 -11.53 -15.39 1.61
N VAL A 79 -11.94 -16.01 0.50
CA VAL A 79 -11.01 -16.48 -0.56
C VAL A 79 -10.21 -15.31 -1.13
N ILE A 80 -10.88 -14.21 -1.46
CA ILE A 80 -10.24 -12.98 -1.95
C ILE A 80 -9.26 -12.42 -0.90
N TYR A 81 -9.64 -12.45 0.39
CA TYR A 81 -8.77 -11.98 1.47
C TYR A 81 -7.54 -12.86 1.68
N ARG A 82 -7.61 -14.17 1.42
CA ARG A 82 -6.43 -15.07 1.47
C ARG A 82 -5.41 -14.69 0.40
N GLU A 83 -5.85 -14.50 -0.84
CA GLU A 83 -4.96 -14.05 -1.93
C GLU A 83 -4.36 -12.67 -1.61
N GLN A 84 -5.17 -11.73 -1.12
CA GLN A 84 -4.70 -10.41 -0.71
C GLN A 84 -3.68 -10.49 0.44
N MET A 85 -3.85 -11.43 1.36
CA MET A 85 -2.92 -11.64 2.47
C MET A 85 -1.55 -12.11 1.96
N ASP A 86 -1.51 -13.10 1.07
CA ASP A 86 -0.26 -13.59 0.47
C ASP A 86 0.47 -12.48 -0.30
N GLU A 87 -0.28 -11.70 -1.09
CA GLU A 87 0.29 -10.56 -1.81
C GLU A 87 0.85 -9.50 -0.86
N LYS A 88 0.21 -9.25 0.29
CA LYS A 88 0.73 -8.31 1.28
C LYS A 88 2.02 -8.76 1.92
N VAL A 89 2.14 -10.04 2.26
CA VAL A 89 3.40 -10.57 2.80
C VAL A 89 4.49 -10.51 1.73
N GLN A 90 4.17 -10.81 0.47
CA GLN A 90 5.11 -10.61 -0.65
C GLN A 90 5.57 -9.15 -0.75
N MET A 91 4.66 -8.18 -0.60
CA MET A 91 5.00 -6.76 -0.60
C MET A 91 5.91 -6.37 0.57
N LEU A 92 5.69 -6.93 1.77
CA LEU A 92 6.59 -6.72 2.92
C LEU A 92 8.00 -7.26 2.66
N GLU A 93 8.12 -8.41 2.00
CA GLU A 93 9.44 -8.93 1.58
C GLU A 93 10.12 -8.02 0.57
N ILE A 94 9.37 -7.51 -0.42
CA ILE A 94 9.89 -6.58 -1.42
C ILE A 94 10.38 -5.29 -0.74
N GLU A 95 9.60 -4.72 0.18
CA GLU A 95 10.01 -3.55 0.96
C GLU A 95 11.29 -3.80 1.76
N ARG A 96 11.43 -5.01 2.34
CA ARG A 96 12.63 -5.43 3.08
C ARG A 96 13.86 -5.48 2.18
N VAL A 97 13.74 -6.08 0.99
CA VAL A 97 14.85 -6.15 0.02
C VAL A 97 15.21 -4.77 -0.54
N LEU A 98 14.22 -3.92 -0.79
CA LEU A 98 14.45 -2.57 -1.30
C LEU A 98 14.94 -1.59 -0.23
N GLY A 99 14.84 -1.96 1.06
CA GLY A 99 15.19 -1.11 2.20
C GLY A 99 14.32 0.16 2.30
N ARG A 100 13.20 0.22 1.57
CA ARG A 100 12.33 1.40 1.47
C ARG A 100 10.87 0.98 1.37
N LYS A 101 10.04 1.63 2.19
CA LYS A 101 8.57 1.50 2.14
C LYS A 101 8.02 2.05 0.83
N GLU A 102 6.87 1.54 0.42
CA GLU A 102 6.14 2.02 -0.76
C GLU A 102 5.80 3.53 -0.62
N PRO A 103 6.22 4.39 -1.55
CA PRO A 103 5.84 5.81 -1.56
C PRO A 103 4.35 5.99 -1.84
N GLY A 104 3.65 6.70 -0.95
CA GLY A 104 2.21 6.93 -1.09
C GLY A 104 1.40 5.65 -0.94
N ALA A 105 1.78 4.77 -0.01
CA ALA A 105 0.99 3.60 0.35
C ALA A 105 -0.43 4.05 0.75
N ILE A 106 -1.41 3.67 -0.06
CA ILE A 106 -2.83 3.93 0.21
C ILE A 106 -3.31 2.78 1.11
N ALA A 107 -4.06 3.06 2.18
CA ALA A 107 -4.72 2.00 2.95
C ALA A 107 -5.57 1.11 2.03
N ASP A 108 -5.69 -0.18 2.30
CA ASP A 108 -6.59 -1.01 1.48
C ASP A 108 -8.01 -0.48 1.64
N MET A 109 -8.65 -0.22 0.50
CA MET A 109 -10.08 0.09 0.47
C MET A 109 -10.89 -1.21 0.56
N PRO A 110 -12.15 -1.16 1.02
CA PRO A 110 -13.05 -2.31 1.06
C PRO A 110 -13.18 -3.02 -0.30
N VAL A 111 -13.59 -4.30 -0.29
CA VAL A 111 -13.72 -5.13 -1.51
C VAL A 111 -14.55 -4.48 -2.62
N TRP A 112 -15.58 -3.71 -2.27
CA TRP A 112 -16.43 -3.01 -3.25
C TRP A 112 -15.72 -1.83 -3.96
N MET A 113 -14.58 -1.36 -3.45
CA MET A 113 -13.71 -0.34 -4.08
C MET A 113 -12.47 -0.94 -4.75
N TYR A 114 -12.43 -2.26 -4.97
CA TYR A 114 -11.26 -2.96 -5.50
C TYR A 114 -10.79 -2.46 -6.87
N SER A 115 -11.72 -2.04 -7.74
CA SER A 115 -11.39 -1.43 -9.05
C SER A 115 -10.68 -0.07 -8.88
N THR A 116 -11.19 0.78 -7.98
CA THR A 116 -10.59 2.06 -7.63
C THR A 116 -9.21 1.87 -6.98
N ARG A 117 -9.01 0.79 -6.21
CA ARG A 117 -7.74 0.40 -5.60
C ARG A 117 -6.66 0.03 -6.62
N LEU A 118 -6.99 -0.77 -7.64
CA LEU A 118 -6.03 -1.12 -8.70
C LEU A 118 -5.60 0.12 -9.48
N ASN A 119 -6.53 1.05 -9.72
CA ASN A 119 -6.30 2.28 -10.45
C ASN A 119 -5.52 3.34 -9.65
N ALA A 120 -5.86 3.58 -8.38
CA ALA A 120 -5.20 4.60 -7.56
C ALA A 120 -3.72 4.28 -7.24
N ARG A 121 -3.34 3.00 -7.33
CA ARG A 121 -1.98 2.52 -7.05
C ARG A 121 -1.06 2.46 -8.27
N ASN A 122 -1.58 2.74 -9.46
CA ASN A 122 -0.79 2.83 -10.67
C ASN A 122 -0.05 4.19 -10.75
N PRO A 123 1.30 4.23 -10.88
CA PRO A 123 2.03 5.49 -10.98
C PRO A 123 1.57 6.36 -12.17
N TYR A 124 1.10 5.76 -13.26
CA TYR A 124 0.58 6.50 -14.43
C TYR A 124 -0.69 7.30 -14.10
N ILE A 125 -1.56 6.73 -13.28
CA ILE A 125 -2.80 7.40 -12.86
C ILE A 125 -2.47 8.55 -11.90
N GLN A 126 -1.42 8.42 -11.06
CA GLN A 126 -0.95 9.51 -10.22
C GLN A 126 -0.40 10.68 -11.03
N PHE A 127 0.31 10.41 -12.14
CA PHE A 127 0.70 11.46 -13.08
C PHE A 127 -0.51 12.15 -13.71
N GLY A 128 -1.51 11.37 -14.16
CA GLY A 128 -2.75 11.92 -14.71
C GLY A 128 -3.51 12.80 -13.71
N LEU A 129 -3.66 12.32 -12.46
CA LEU A 129 -4.29 13.08 -11.37
C LEU A 129 -3.50 14.32 -10.96
N GLY A 130 -2.18 14.37 -11.20
CA GLY A 130 -1.38 15.58 -10.98
C GLY A 130 -1.54 16.63 -12.09
N ILE A 131 -1.73 16.19 -13.33
CA ILE A 131 -1.90 17.09 -14.49
C ILE A 131 -3.20 17.88 -14.42
N ILE A 132 -4.30 17.24 -14.04
CA ILE A 132 -5.64 17.87 -13.97
C ILE A 132 -5.66 19.12 -13.08
N PRO A 133 -5.30 19.06 -11.77
CA PRO A 133 -5.30 20.23 -10.90
C PRO A 133 -4.26 21.26 -11.34
N ALA A 134 -3.10 20.84 -11.84
CA ALA A 134 -2.11 21.79 -12.37
C ALA A 134 -2.66 22.59 -13.56
N TYR A 135 -3.38 21.94 -14.48
CA TYR A 135 -4.02 22.58 -15.61
C TYR A 135 -5.13 23.55 -15.17
N VAL A 136 -6.01 23.12 -14.25
CA VAL A 136 -7.08 23.96 -13.71
C VAL A 136 -6.49 25.17 -12.98
N GLY A 137 -5.45 24.97 -12.16
CA GLY A 137 -4.78 26.05 -11.46
C GLY A 137 -4.09 27.04 -12.40
N TRP A 138 -3.44 26.54 -13.45
CA TRP A 138 -2.87 27.38 -14.51
C TRP A 138 -3.91 28.22 -15.21
N ARG A 139 -5.07 27.63 -15.57
CA ARG A 139 -6.19 28.35 -16.19
C ARG A 139 -6.70 29.47 -15.29
N ALA A 140 -6.87 29.23 -13.99
CA ALA A 140 -7.29 30.25 -13.03
C ALA A 140 -6.30 31.43 -12.96
N ILE A 141 -4.99 31.16 -12.95
CA ILE A 141 -3.97 32.22 -12.97
C ILE A 141 -4.00 32.99 -14.30
N ALA A 142 -4.11 32.28 -15.43
CA ALA A 142 -4.16 32.90 -16.76
C ALA A 142 -5.36 33.84 -16.92
N GLU A 143 -6.53 33.47 -16.38
CA GLU A 143 -7.75 34.31 -16.40
C GLU A 143 -7.62 35.55 -15.49
N VAL A 144 -6.93 35.43 -14.34
CA VAL A 144 -6.59 36.59 -13.50
C VAL A 144 -5.64 37.55 -14.22
N LEU A 145 -4.58 37.02 -14.85
CA LEU A 145 -3.59 37.83 -15.58
C LEU A 145 -4.15 38.45 -16.86
N GLY A 146 -5.09 37.76 -17.53
CA GLY A 146 -5.79 38.23 -18.72
C GLY A 146 -6.80 39.35 -18.47
N GLY A 147 -6.97 39.80 -17.22
CA GLY A 147 -7.83 40.92 -16.87
C GLY A 147 -9.32 40.63 -16.91
N THR A 148 -9.72 39.36 -16.92
CA THR A 148 -11.13 38.95 -17.08
C THR A 148 -12.01 39.34 -15.88
N TYR A 149 -11.40 39.49 -14.69
CA TYR A 149 -12.09 39.91 -13.48
C TYR A 149 -11.97 41.43 -13.28
N SER A 150 -13.07 42.10 -12.95
CA SER A 150 -13.09 43.53 -12.62
C SER A 150 -12.81 43.79 -11.13
N ASP A 151 -13.23 42.87 -10.25
CA ASP A 151 -13.10 43.01 -8.79
C ASP A 151 -11.76 42.47 -8.26
N ALA A 152 -11.11 43.25 -7.40
CA ALA A 152 -9.84 42.92 -6.77
C ALA A 152 -9.93 41.68 -5.85
N PHE A 153 -11.07 41.50 -5.17
CA PHE A 153 -11.26 40.35 -4.27
C PHE A 153 -11.24 39.03 -5.04
N ASN A 154 -11.97 38.96 -6.15
CA ASN A 154 -12.01 37.78 -7.02
C ASN A 154 -10.64 37.50 -7.66
N LYS A 155 -9.89 38.54 -8.09
CA LYS A 155 -8.53 38.36 -8.62
C LYS A 155 -7.61 37.68 -7.60
N ILE A 156 -7.59 38.16 -6.36
CA ILE A 156 -6.75 37.60 -5.31
C ILE A 156 -7.19 36.16 -5.00
N GLY A 157 -8.50 35.91 -4.87
CA GLY A 157 -9.04 34.59 -4.57
C GLY A 157 -8.67 33.54 -5.62
N PHE A 158 -8.92 33.81 -6.90
CA PHE A 158 -8.60 32.87 -7.99
C PHE A 158 -7.10 32.70 -8.21
N PHE A 159 -6.30 33.75 -7.95
CA PHE A 159 -4.85 33.64 -8.03
C PHE A 159 -4.29 32.70 -6.95
N VAL A 160 -4.73 32.87 -5.69
CA VAL A 160 -4.33 32.01 -4.59
C VAL A 160 -4.80 30.57 -4.82
N LEU A 161 -6.06 30.38 -5.24
CA LEU A 161 -6.58 29.06 -5.59
C LEU A 161 -5.77 28.39 -6.71
N GLY A 162 -5.42 29.16 -7.75
CA GLY A 162 -4.61 28.68 -8.86
C GLY A 162 -3.23 28.21 -8.43
N LEU A 163 -2.54 28.98 -7.56
CA LEU A 163 -1.25 28.59 -6.99
C LEU A 163 -1.37 27.32 -6.13
N LEU A 164 -2.41 27.20 -5.31
CA LEU A 164 -2.64 26.01 -4.50
C LEU A 164 -2.86 24.76 -5.35
N LEU A 165 -3.64 24.87 -6.44
CA LEU A 165 -3.89 23.77 -7.37
C LEU A 165 -2.65 23.33 -8.14
N ILE A 166 -1.82 24.28 -8.59
CA ILE A 166 -0.52 23.97 -9.18
C ILE A 166 0.39 23.28 -8.16
N GLY A 167 0.47 23.81 -6.94
CA GLY A 167 1.24 23.21 -5.85
C GLY A 167 0.82 21.78 -5.55
N ALA A 168 -0.50 21.53 -5.49
CA ALA A 168 -1.06 20.19 -5.33
C ALA A 168 -0.69 19.26 -6.50
N GLY A 169 -0.79 19.74 -7.74
CA GLY A 169 -0.39 18.98 -8.93
C GLY A 169 1.10 18.61 -8.93
N VAL A 170 1.97 19.55 -8.58
CA VAL A 170 3.43 19.31 -8.44
C VAL A 170 3.72 18.30 -7.32
N ALA A 171 3.03 18.40 -6.18
CA ALA A 171 3.18 17.44 -5.08
C ALA A 171 2.79 16.02 -5.51
N LEU A 172 1.66 15.86 -6.20
CA LEU A 172 1.22 14.58 -6.77
C LEU A 172 2.21 14.04 -7.81
N TRP A 173 2.74 14.92 -8.66
CA TRP A 173 3.76 14.55 -9.63
C TRP A 173 5.03 14.02 -8.96
N GLN A 174 5.53 14.70 -7.92
CA GLN A 174 6.71 14.26 -7.17
C GLN A 174 6.48 12.90 -6.48
N LEU A 175 5.29 12.67 -5.93
CA LEU A 175 4.90 11.37 -5.39
C LEU A 175 4.88 10.30 -6.49
N GLY A 176 4.32 10.61 -7.65
CA GLY A 176 4.30 9.75 -8.83
C GLY A 176 5.72 9.35 -9.28
N VAL A 177 6.66 10.30 -9.37
CA VAL A 177 8.07 10.01 -9.73
C VAL A 177 8.72 9.07 -8.70
N ARG A 178 8.57 9.36 -7.40
CA ARG A 178 9.15 8.52 -6.34
C ARG A 178 8.58 7.10 -6.38
N ARG A 179 7.26 7.00 -6.54
CA ARG A 179 6.54 5.73 -6.67
C ARG A 179 6.96 4.98 -7.93
N PHE A 180 7.08 5.64 -9.07
CA PHE A 180 7.49 5.03 -10.33
C PHE A 180 8.87 4.38 -10.24
N ARG A 181 9.86 5.08 -9.64
CA ARG A 181 11.20 4.53 -9.40
C ARG A 181 11.16 3.32 -8.48
N TRP A 182 10.37 3.38 -7.41
CA TRP A 182 10.19 2.27 -6.49
C TRP A 182 9.51 1.06 -7.18
N TRP A 183 8.46 1.32 -7.96
CA TRP A 183 7.67 0.33 -8.67
C TRP A 183 8.52 -0.47 -9.68
N HIS A 184 9.37 0.20 -10.46
CA HIS A 184 10.31 -0.48 -11.36
C HIS A 184 11.29 -1.39 -10.60
N ARG A 185 11.82 -0.93 -9.46
CA ARG A 185 12.72 -1.74 -8.63
C ARG A 185 12.00 -2.94 -8.02
N ALA A 186 10.78 -2.75 -7.51
CA ALA A 186 9.94 -3.81 -6.98
C ALA A 186 9.68 -4.90 -8.03
N ARG A 187 9.30 -4.51 -9.25
CA ARG A 187 9.12 -5.44 -10.38
C ARG A 187 10.39 -6.19 -10.73
N ALA A 188 11.54 -5.51 -10.71
CA ALA A 188 12.83 -6.16 -10.97
C ALA A 188 13.17 -7.22 -9.90
N VAL A 189 12.87 -6.96 -8.64
CA VAL A 189 13.06 -7.93 -7.54
C VAL A 189 12.18 -9.17 -7.75
N VAL A 190 10.89 -8.98 -8.06
CA VAL A 190 9.96 -10.09 -8.30
C VAL A 190 10.40 -10.93 -9.50
N LYS A 191 10.76 -10.28 -10.61
CA LYS A 191 11.25 -10.97 -11.81
C LYS A 191 12.51 -11.79 -11.54
N ARG A 192 13.45 -11.27 -10.75
CA ARG A 192 14.68 -12.00 -10.38
C ARG A 192 14.41 -13.23 -9.53
N ARG A 193 13.35 -13.23 -8.74
CA ARG A 193 12.93 -14.38 -7.92
C ARG A 193 12.15 -15.45 -8.70
N GLY A 194 11.67 -15.12 -9.90
CA GLY A 194 10.78 -16.01 -10.67
C GLY A 194 9.36 -16.11 -10.09
N ASP A 195 9.01 -15.23 -9.15
CA ASP A 195 7.70 -15.24 -8.49
C ASP A 195 6.60 -14.69 -9.38
N LYS A 196 5.34 -15.12 -9.12
CA LYS A 196 4.15 -14.48 -9.69
C LYS A 196 4.12 -13.00 -9.31
N MET A 197 3.85 -12.14 -10.29
CA MET A 197 3.76 -10.69 -10.08
C MET A 197 2.52 -10.36 -9.22
N PRO A 198 2.69 -9.68 -8.06
CA PRO A 198 1.57 -9.17 -7.28
C PRO A 198 0.65 -8.33 -8.17
N SER A 199 -0.66 -8.43 -7.96
CA SER A 199 -1.65 -7.61 -8.68
C SER A 199 -1.29 -6.12 -8.65
N TYR A 200 -0.79 -5.60 -7.53
CA TYR A 200 -0.35 -4.20 -7.35
C TYR A 200 0.82 -3.76 -8.22
N LEU A 201 1.61 -4.70 -8.74
CA LEU A 201 2.79 -4.41 -9.58
C LEU A 201 2.55 -4.68 -11.06
N ARG A 202 1.38 -5.19 -11.45
CA ARG A 202 1.01 -5.34 -12.86
C ARG A 202 0.57 -3.99 -13.41
N ALA A 203 1.07 -3.63 -14.59
CA ALA A 203 0.55 -2.51 -15.36
C ALA A 203 -0.32 -3.12 -16.46
N PHE A 204 -1.64 -3.00 -16.32
CA PHE A 204 -2.68 -3.38 -17.29
C PHE A 204 -2.40 -4.73 -18.01
N GLU A 205 -2.93 -5.81 -17.46
CA GLU A 205 -3.22 -7.04 -18.23
C GLU A 205 -4.58 -6.90 -18.90
#